data_AF-A0ABD1BZR7-F1
#
_entry.id   AF-A0ABD1BZR7-F1
#
_cell.length_a   1.000
_cell.length_b   1.000
_cell.length_c   1.000
_cell.angle_alpha   90.00
_cell.angle_beta   90.00
_cell.angle_gamma   90.00
#
_symmetry.space_group_name_H-M   'P 1'
#
loop_
_entity.id
_entity.type
_entity.pdbx_description
1 polymer ?
#
loop_
_entity_poly.entity_id
_entity_poly.type
_entity_poly.pdbx_seq_one_letter_code
_entity_poly.pdbx_strand_id
1 'polypeptide(L)'
;MEVPGSSKKMIATQEEMAAAKIALGSRDQCAHLLIPLNKCRQAEFYLPWKCEDERHVYEKCEYELVMERMLAMKKIREEEALAKQNKLQGNGILWNCEEGGALPFQYFLLASDEKFVATFSDVYVQDYLLFFCLFSC
;
A
#
# COMPACT_ATOMS: atom_id res chain seq x y z
N MET A 1 -3.48 -11.69 -16.02
CA MET A 1 -2.82 -11.54 -14.70
C MET A 1 -3.89 -11.19 -13.68
N GLU A 2 -3.97 -11.91 -12.56
CA GLU A 2 -4.94 -11.63 -11.50
C GLU A 2 -4.28 -10.67 -10.50
N VAL A 3 -4.96 -9.57 -10.17
CA VAL A 3 -4.47 -8.57 -9.22
C VAL A 3 -5.01 -8.93 -7.83
N PRO A 4 -4.16 -9.09 -6.79
CA PRO A 4 -4.63 -9.44 -5.46
C PRO A 4 -5.56 -8.33 -4.93
N GLY A 5 -6.78 -8.70 -4.58
CA GLY A 5 -7.77 -7.80 -3.98
C GLY A 5 -8.85 -7.24 -4.92
N SER A 6 -8.87 -7.63 -6.20
CA SER A 6 -10.02 -7.33 -7.08
C SER A 6 -10.55 -8.59 -7.75
N SER A 7 -11.88 -8.69 -7.88
CA SER A 7 -12.54 -9.85 -8.47
C SER A 7 -12.42 -9.91 -9.99
N LYS A 8 -12.05 -8.80 -10.64
CA LYS A 8 -12.02 -8.67 -12.10
C LYS A 8 -10.66 -9.06 -12.69
N LYS A 9 -10.71 -9.79 -13.81
CA LYS A 9 -9.53 -10.20 -14.57
C LYS A 9 -9.09 -9.04 -15.48
N MET A 10 -7.77 -8.80 -15.56
CA MET A 10 -7.19 -7.91 -16.56
C MET A 10 -7.33 -8.55 -17.95
N ILE A 11 -8.19 -7.98 -18.79
CA ILE A 11 -8.46 -8.49 -20.16
C ILE A 11 -7.52 -7.84 -21.19
N ALA A 12 -7.22 -6.55 -21.05
CA ALA A 12 -6.38 -5.82 -21.99
C ALA A 12 -4.90 -6.18 -21.83
N THR A 13 -4.21 -6.36 -22.96
CA THR A 13 -2.75 -6.55 -22.98
C THR A 13 -2.02 -5.22 -22.81
N GLN A 14 -0.77 -5.27 -22.36
CA GLN A 14 0.03 -4.07 -22.15
C GLN A 14 0.34 -3.34 -23.47
N GLU A 15 0.54 -4.09 -24.55
CA GLU A 15 0.80 -3.57 -25.89
C GLU A 15 -0.42 -2.80 -26.44
N GLU A 16 -1.64 -3.33 -26.24
CA GLU A 16 -2.87 -2.65 -26.64
C GLU A 16 -3.08 -1.33 -25.88
N MET A 17 -2.79 -1.30 -24.58
CA MET A 17 -2.90 -0.08 -23.77
C MET A 17 -1.87 0.98 -24.17
N ALA A 18 -0.67 0.55 -24.57
CA ALA A 18 0.37 1.44 -25.08
C ALA A 18 0.00 2.00 -26.46
N ALA A 19 -0.50 1.15 -27.37
CA ALA A 19 -0.96 1.55 -28.69
C ALA A 19 -2.12 2.55 -28.62
N ALA A 20 -3.06 2.34 -27.68
CA ALA A 20 -4.17 3.25 -27.42
C ALA A 20 -3.78 4.51 -26.60
N LYS A 21 -2.50 4.68 -26.24
CA LYS A 21 -1.96 5.81 -25.47
C LYS A 21 -2.76 6.10 -24.19
N ILE A 22 -3.14 5.05 -23.45
CA ILE A 22 -3.86 5.19 -22.19
C ILE A 22 -2.90 5.73 -21.12
N ALA A 23 -3.34 6.78 -20.40
CA ALA A 23 -2.60 7.37 -19.29
C ALA A 23 -2.39 6.35 -18.16
N LEU A 24 -1.28 6.47 -17.42
CA LEU A 24 -0.92 5.49 -16.38
C LEU A 24 -2.00 5.31 -15.31
N GLY A 25 -2.72 6.38 -14.96
CA GLY A 25 -3.76 6.35 -13.94
C GLY A 25 -5.00 5.53 -14.32
N SER A 26 -5.27 5.34 -15.61
CA SER A 26 -6.46 4.61 -16.09
C SER A 26 -6.15 3.22 -16.64
N ARG A 27 -5.00 2.65 -16.26
CA ARG A 27 -4.58 1.27 -16.61
C ARG A 27 -5.05 0.24 -15.56
N ASP A 28 -6.26 0.40 -15.06
CA ASP A 28 -6.92 -0.54 -14.15
C ASP A 28 -7.52 -1.75 -14.90
N GLN A 29 -8.19 -2.67 -14.16
CA GLN A 29 -8.94 -3.79 -14.74
C GLN A 29 -9.97 -3.36 -15.81
N CYS A 30 -10.49 -2.15 -15.72
CA CYS A 30 -11.50 -1.60 -16.63
C CYS A 30 -10.91 -0.99 -17.93
N ALA A 31 -9.59 -1.01 -18.14
CA ALA A 31 -8.94 -0.36 -19.29
C ALA A 31 -9.44 -0.87 -20.66
N HIS A 32 -9.91 -2.11 -20.73
CA HIS A 32 -10.48 -2.71 -21.95
C HIS A 32 -11.74 -1.96 -22.45
N LEU A 33 -12.52 -1.35 -21.55
CA LEU A 33 -13.70 -0.55 -21.87
C LEU A 33 -13.35 0.89 -22.29
N LEU A 34 -12.18 1.37 -21.89
CA LEU A 34 -11.73 2.73 -22.22
C LEU A 34 -11.28 2.85 -23.69
N ILE A 35 -10.76 1.76 -24.27
CA ILE A 35 -10.35 1.70 -25.68
C ILE A 35 -11.52 2.00 -26.63
N PRO A 36 -12.69 1.30 -26.57
CA PRO A 36 -13.84 1.62 -27.41
C PRO A 36 -14.42 3.01 -27.11
N LEU A 37 -14.42 3.44 -25.84
CA LEU A 37 -14.88 4.79 -25.47
C LEU A 37 -14.02 5.89 -26.12
N ASN A 38 -12.70 5.73 -26.15
CA ASN A 38 -11.80 6.67 -26.82
C ASN A 38 -12.02 6.70 -28.34
N LYS A 39 -12.29 5.55 -28.96
CA LYS A 39 -12.62 5.48 -30.39
C LYS A 39 -13.93 6.21 -30.69
N CYS A 40 -14.97 5.99 -29.88
CA CYS A 40 -16.27 6.66 -30.04
C CYS A 40 -16.12 8.18 -29.87
N ARG A 41 -15.39 8.63 -28.84
CA ARG A 41 -15.11 10.07 -28.60
C ARG A 41 -14.37 10.75 -29.76
N GLN A 42 -13.40 10.06 -30.36
CA GLN A 42 -12.67 10.59 -31.52
C GLN A 42 -13.53 10.64 -32.78
N ALA A 43 -14.38 9.63 -33.02
CA ALA A 43 -15.26 9.57 -34.18
C ALA A 43 -16.37 10.64 -34.12
N GLU A 44 -16.96 10.84 -32.94
CA GLU A 44 -18.07 11.77 -32.71
C GLU A 44 -17.60 13.13 -32.18
N PHE A 45 -16.32 13.48 -32.35
CA PHE A 45 -15.75 14.77 -31.92
C PHE A 45 -16.14 15.21 -30.49
N TYR A 46 -16.23 14.26 -29.56
CA TYR A 46 -16.58 14.49 -28.15
C TYR A 46 -17.96 15.13 -27.91
N LEU A 47 -18.94 14.82 -28.76
CA LEU A 47 -20.34 15.24 -28.53
C LEU A 47 -20.90 14.62 -27.22
N PRO A 48 -21.51 15.41 -26.30
CA PRO A 48 -21.92 14.91 -24.97
C PRO A 48 -22.98 13.80 -24.96
N TRP A 49 -23.89 13.82 -25.93
CA TRP A 49 -25.02 12.89 -26.06
C TRP A 49 -24.70 11.67 -26.92
N LYS A 50 -23.46 11.55 -27.41
CA LYS A 50 -22.99 10.39 -28.15
C LYS A 50 -22.02 9.61 -27.25
N CYS A 51 -22.08 8.28 -27.34
CA CYS A 51 -21.29 7.34 -26.53
C CYS A 51 -21.72 7.21 -25.05
N GLU A 52 -23.01 7.37 -24.73
CA GLU A 52 -23.50 7.24 -23.35
C GLU A 52 -23.39 5.81 -22.84
N ASP A 53 -23.69 4.81 -23.68
CA ASP A 53 -23.68 3.41 -23.28
C ASP A 53 -22.27 2.96 -22.89
N GLU A 54 -21.25 3.26 -23.70
CA GLU A 54 -19.86 2.92 -23.41
C GLU A 54 -19.35 3.66 -22.17
N ARG A 55 -19.79 4.90 -21.97
CA ARG A 55 -19.47 5.70 -20.77
C ARG A 55 -20.06 5.05 -19.52
N HIS A 56 -21.34 4.70 -19.54
CA HIS A 56 -22.01 4.08 -18.40
C HIS A 56 -21.45 2.69 -18.06
N VAL A 57 -21.05 1.92 -19.07
CA VAL A 57 -20.38 0.63 -18.87
C VAL A 57 -19.02 0.81 -18.19
N TYR A 58 -18.25 1.83 -18.60
CA TYR A 58 -16.97 2.18 -17.96
C TYR A 58 -17.16 2.64 -16.51
N GLU A 59 -18.09 3.56 -16.26
CA GLU A 59 -18.40 4.10 -14.93
C GLU A 59 -18.87 3.00 -13.96
N LYS A 60 -19.74 2.10 -14.44
CA LYS A 60 -20.18 0.94 -13.65
C LYS A 60 -18.99 0.06 -13.26
N CYS A 61 -18.04 -0.14 -14.18
CA CYS A 61 -16.87 -0.94 -13.91
C CYS A 61 -15.98 -0.30 -12.82
N GLU A 62 -15.75 1.02 -12.89
CA GLU A 62 -15.00 1.77 -11.88
C GLU A 62 -15.70 1.77 -10.53
N TYR A 63 -17.02 1.95 -10.52
CA TYR A 63 -17.82 1.92 -9.30
C TYR A 63 -17.64 0.60 -8.54
N GLU A 64 -17.73 -0.52 -9.24
CA GLU A 64 -17.51 -1.85 -8.64
C GLU A 64 -16.09 -1.99 -8.06
N LEU A 65 -15.05 -1.49 -8.75
CA LEU A 65 -13.67 -1.52 -8.25
C LEU A 65 -13.50 -0.66 -6.98
N VAL A 66 -14.11 0.52 -6.95
CA VAL A 66 -14.07 1.40 -5.77
C VAL A 66 -14.77 0.73 -4.58
N MET A 67 -15.91 0.07 -4.82
CA MET A 67 -16.63 -0.66 -3.77
C MET A 67 -15.80 -1.82 -3.20
N GLU A 68 -15.13 -2.60 -4.04
CA GLU A 68 -14.19 -3.64 -3.60
C GLU A 68 -13.08 -3.08 -2.71
N ARG A 69 -12.45 -1.98 -3.14
CA ARG A 69 -11.39 -1.29 -2.38
C ARG A 69 -11.91 -0.75 -1.04
N MET A 70 -13.12 -0.18 -1.02
CA MET A 70 -13.75 0.29 0.22
C MET A 70 -14.02 -0.84 1.21
N LEU A 71 -14.50 -1.99 0.73
CA LEU A 71 -14.73 -3.17 1.57
C LEU A 71 -13.41 -3.72 2.12
N ALA A 72 -12.35 -3.75 1.33
CA ALA A 72 -11.01 -4.15 1.79
C ALA A 72 -10.50 -3.21 2.90
N MET A 73 -10.64 -1.89 2.71
CA MET A 73 -10.23 -0.91 3.71
C MET A 73 -11.05 -0.98 5.01
N LYS A 74 -12.35 -1.31 4.93
CA LYS A 74 -13.18 -1.50 6.14
C LYS A 74 -12.70 -2.67 6.98
N LYS A 75 -12.38 -3.81 6.35
CA LYS A 75 -11.86 -5.00 7.05
C LYS A 75 -10.55 -4.70 7.79
N ILE A 76 -9.61 -4.03 7.13
CA ILE A 76 -8.34 -3.64 7.75
C ILE A 76 -8.57 -2.73 8.97
N ARG A 77 -9.48 -1.75 8.87
CA ARG A 77 -9.80 -0.85 10.00
C ARG A 77 -10.45 -1.57 11.18
N GLU A 78 -11.32 -2.55 10.91
CA GLU A 78 -11.95 -3.37 11.95
C GLU A 78 -10.90 -4.25 12.66
N GLU A 79 -10.02 -4.90 11.90
CA GLU A 79 -8.89 -5.68 12.44
C GLU A 79 -7.94 -4.81 13.27
N GLU A 80 -7.61 -3.61 12.79
CA GLU A 80 -6.81 -2.63 13.55
C GLU A 80 -7.50 -2.19 14.85
N ALA A 81 -8.82 -2.01 14.84
CA ALA A 81 -9.60 -1.64 16.02
C ALA A 81 -9.61 -2.77 17.05
N LEU A 82 -9.81 -4.02 16.62
CA LEU A 82 -9.71 -5.21 17.47
C LEU A 82 -8.30 -5.39 18.02
N ALA A 83 -7.26 -5.19 17.19
CA ALA A 83 -5.87 -5.25 17.63
C ALA A 83 -5.54 -4.17 18.67
N LYS A 84 -6.08 -2.95 18.51
CA LYS A 84 -5.96 -1.87 19.51
C LYS A 84 -6.66 -2.22 20.82
N GLN A 85 -7.87 -2.78 20.77
CA GLN A 85 -8.59 -3.26 21.95
C GLN A 85 -7.81 -4.35 22.69
N ASN A 86 -7.27 -5.33 21.95
CA ASN A 86 -6.45 -6.41 22.52
C ASN A 86 -5.15 -5.87 23.16
N LYS A 87 -4.52 -4.84 22.58
CA LYS A 87 -3.35 -4.16 23.17
C LYS A 87 -3.67 -3.41 24.46
N LEU A 88 -4.85 -2.79 24.55
CA LEU A 88 -5.32 -2.10 25.76
C LEU A 88 -5.58 -3.09 26.91
N GLN A 89 -6.14 -4.28 26.60
CA GLN A 89 -6.39 -5.32 27.59
C GLN A 89 -5.12 -6.08 28.02
N GLY A 90 -4.11 -6.17 27.14
CA GLY A 90 -2.79 -6.74 27.45
C GLY A 90 -1.87 -5.81 28.27
N ASN A 91 -2.26 -4.55 28.50
CA ASN A 91 -1.51 -3.63 29.34
C ASN A 91 -1.89 -3.78 30.82
N GLY A 92 -1.77 -5.02 31.31
CA GLY A 92 -1.74 -5.41 32.72
C GLY A 92 -0.33 -5.69 33.22
N ILE A 93 0.71 -5.18 32.56
CA ILE A 93 2.02 -4.95 33.14
C ILE A 93 2.35 -3.48 32.92
N LEU A 94 1.89 -2.70 33.88
CA LEU A 94 2.45 -1.40 34.21
C LEU A 94 3.95 -1.59 34.44
N TRP A 95 4.80 -1.21 33.48
CA TRP A 95 6.21 -0.96 33.77
C TRP A 95 6.27 0.26 34.68
N ASN A 96 6.07 0.04 35.98
CA ASN A 96 6.42 1.01 37.00
C ASN A 96 7.95 1.10 37.03
N CYS A 97 8.48 2.08 36.30
CA CYS A 97 9.71 2.74 36.67
C CYS A 97 9.36 3.96 37.53
N GLU A 98 9.03 3.73 38.79
CA GLU A 98 9.21 4.68 39.89
C GLU A 98 9.91 3.86 40.99
N GLU A 99 11.14 4.10 41.43
CA GLU A 99 12.02 5.27 41.32
C GLU A 99 13.49 4.82 41.20
N GLY A 100 14.22 5.43 40.27
CA GLY A 100 15.67 5.25 40.06
C GLY A 100 16.11 6.16 38.93
N GLY A 101 16.18 7.46 39.24
CA GLY A 101 16.14 8.56 38.28
C GLY A 101 17.33 8.73 37.34
N ALA A 102 17.07 9.38 36.21
CA ALA A 102 17.50 10.75 35.90
C ALA A 102 17.31 11.02 34.40
N LEU A 103 16.55 12.06 34.04
CA LEU A 103 16.63 12.69 32.73
C LEU A 103 17.47 13.97 32.85
N PRO A 104 18.11 14.44 31.76
CA PRO A 104 17.51 15.61 31.13
C PRO A 104 17.61 15.67 29.59
N PHE A 105 16.42 15.67 28.97
CA PHE A 105 15.81 16.63 28.02
C PHE A 105 16.59 17.73 27.22
N GLN A 106 17.92 17.83 27.16
CA GLN A 106 18.59 19.02 26.55
C GLN A 106 19.53 18.76 25.32
N TYR A 107 19.29 17.73 24.50
CA TYR A 107 19.88 17.60 23.15
C TYR A 107 18.74 17.14 22.22
N PHE A 108 17.84 17.96 21.68
CA PHE A 108 17.98 19.26 21.01
C PHE A 108 18.93 19.23 19.79
N LEU A 109 18.42 18.70 18.67
CA LEU A 109 18.07 19.52 17.49
C LEU A 109 19.11 20.08 16.50
N LEU A 110 20.27 19.46 16.22
CA LEU A 110 21.10 19.94 15.09
C LEU A 110 21.63 18.85 14.16
N ALA A 111 21.41 19.13 12.86
CA ALA A 111 22.04 18.54 11.68
C ALA A 111 21.34 17.34 11.04
N SER A 112 20.25 17.66 10.34
CA SER A 112 20.02 17.23 8.96
C SER A 112 21.31 17.10 8.13
N ASP A 113 21.26 16.16 7.18
CA ASP A 113 22.04 16.07 5.93
C ASP A 113 23.20 15.05 5.84
N GLU A 114 22.95 14.09 4.92
CA GLU A 114 23.86 13.40 4.00
C GLU A 114 24.58 12.08 4.39
N LYS A 115 24.18 11.03 3.62
CA LYS A 115 24.95 9.85 3.12
C LYS A 115 24.80 8.56 3.94
N PHE A 116 24.09 7.54 3.45
CA PHE A 116 24.37 6.68 2.28
C PHE A 116 25.60 5.77 2.48
N VAL A 117 25.29 4.47 2.69
CA VAL A 117 26.08 3.27 2.37
C VAL A 117 27.25 2.89 3.29
N ALA A 118 27.09 1.74 3.98
CA ALA A 118 28.14 0.74 4.12
C ALA A 118 27.55 -0.65 4.46
N THR A 119 27.58 -1.55 3.45
CA THR A 119 27.87 -3.00 3.49
C THR A 119 27.04 -3.90 4.43
N PHE A 120 26.22 -4.87 4.01
CA PHE A 120 26.36 -5.86 2.93
C PHE A 120 27.76 -6.48 2.85
N SER A 121 28.13 -7.36 3.78
CA SER A 121 28.86 -8.61 3.51
C SER A 121 29.01 -9.45 4.79
N ASP A 122 28.76 -10.73 4.60
CA ASP A 122 28.62 -11.83 5.56
C ASP A 122 29.90 -12.18 6.35
N VAL A 123 29.72 -13.15 7.25
CA VAL A 123 30.72 -13.99 7.92
C VAL A 123 31.19 -13.44 9.26
N TYR A 124 30.54 -13.82 10.37
CA TYR A 124 31.17 -14.26 11.64
C TYR A 124 30.08 -14.67 12.65
N VAL A 125 29.21 -15.57 12.21
CA VAL A 125 28.31 -16.36 13.07
C VAL A 125 29.09 -17.60 13.49
N GLN A 126 29.87 -17.59 14.59
CA GLN A 126 30.23 -18.85 15.29
C GLN A 126 30.95 -18.72 16.67
N ASP A 127 31.22 -17.53 17.24
CA ASP A 127 32.07 -17.45 18.46
C ASP A 127 31.44 -16.81 19.72
N TYR A 128 30.24 -16.22 19.66
CA TYR A 128 29.68 -15.49 20.81
C TYR A 128 28.92 -16.34 21.84
N LEU A 129 28.65 -17.62 21.56
CA LEU A 129 27.95 -18.53 22.49
C LEU A 129 28.85 -19.07 23.63
N LEU A 130 30.17 -18.91 23.53
CA LEU A 130 31.12 -19.34 24.58
C LEU A 130 31.48 -18.22 25.58
N PHE A 131 31.18 -16.95 25.27
CA PHE A 131 31.62 -15.82 26.09
C PHE A 131 30.61 -15.38 27.15
N PHE A 132 29.31 -15.65 26.97
CA PHE A 132 28.28 -15.24 27.94
C PHE A 132 28.10 -16.19 29.13
N CYS A 133 28.72 -17.39 29.13
CA CYS A 133 28.75 -18.27 30.30
C CYS A 133 29.75 -17.84 31.39
N LEU A 134 30.64 -16.88 31.12
CA LEU A 134 31.73 -16.48 32.03
C LEU A 134 31.51 -15.15 32.77
N PHE A 135 30.39 -14.46 32.52
CA PHE A 135 30.05 -13.18 33.16
C PHE A 135 28.68 -13.19 33.87
N SER A 136 28.23 -14.37 34.29
CA SER A 136 27.20 -14.54 35.32
C SER A 136 27.80 -15.30 36.49
N CYS A 137 28.54 -14.58 37.34
CA CYS A 137 28.75 -14.92 38.73
C CYS A 137 28.67 -13.65 39.56
#